data_AF-A0A6B2E4T0-F1
#
_entry.id   AF-A0A6B2E4T0-F1
#
_cell.length_a   1.000
_cell.length_b   1.000
_cell.length_c   1.000
_cell.angle_alpha   90.00
_cell.angle_beta   90.00
_cell.angle_gamma   90.00
#
_symmetry.space_group_name_H-M   'P 1'
#
loop_
_entity.id
_entity.type
_entity.pdbx_description
1 polymer ?
#
loop_
_entity_poly.entity_id
_entity_poly.type
_entity_poly.pdbx_seq_one_letter_code
_entity_poly.pdbx_strand_id
1 'polypeptide(L)'
;MTRADLITNIESAIGALQAAYRSGADESDLYEASLLVLCLDAARAAGGTVMLTDDGRYSVTSARFRRSPGNLWSSGFTYALVTFPGTPKALEVHLGVFVAASKSRVAHECDVAILDHTEAERSRQGAVHPRSQKLVAVIEAKHYSTSPSLGVGRAFLGLAQELGQVKCSLVFPSRSSASIAGLAARHTSEAYSELMAGNEAALRLRSRLDQAIRNWKDAI
;
A
#
# COMPACT_ATOMS: atom_id res chain seq x y z
N MET A 1 13.47 -4.28 -14.59
CA MET A 1 13.50 -5.26 -13.49
C MET A 1 12.65 -6.42 -13.94
N THR A 2 13.16 -7.64 -13.85
CA THR A 2 12.44 -8.84 -14.26
C THR A 2 11.54 -9.33 -13.14
N ARG A 3 10.60 -10.21 -13.47
CA ARG A 3 9.82 -11.00 -12.51
C ARG A 3 10.69 -11.68 -11.43
N ALA A 4 11.85 -12.23 -11.83
CA ALA A 4 12.76 -12.91 -10.91
C ALA A 4 13.41 -11.94 -9.92
N ASP A 5 13.77 -10.74 -10.38
CA ASP A 5 14.33 -9.69 -9.52
C ASP A 5 13.30 -9.22 -8.49
N LEU A 6 12.04 -9.02 -8.89
CA LEU A 6 10.96 -8.64 -7.97
C LEU A 6 10.79 -9.68 -6.87
N ILE A 7 10.68 -10.97 -7.24
CA ILE A 7 10.55 -12.06 -6.26
C ILE A 7 11.73 -12.09 -5.31
N THR A 8 12.96 -12.00 -5.82
CA THR A 8 14.17 -12.05 -5.00
C THR A 8 14.21 -10.88 -4.01
N ASN A 9 13.87 -9.68 -4.45
CA ASN A 9 13.83 -8.49 -3.60
C ASN A 9 12.75 -8.59 -2.53
N ILE A 10 11.56 -9.08 -2.88
CA ILE A 10 10.47 -9.31 -1.92
C ILE A 10 10.90 -10.35 -0.88
N GLU A 11 11.34 -11.53 -1.33
CA GLU A 11 11.69 -12.64 -0.44
C GLU A 11 12.86 -12.28 0.49
N SER A 12 13.81 -11.47 0.03
CA SER A 12 14.90 -10.95 0.87
C SER A 12 14.42 -10.03 2.00
N ALA A 13 13.30 -9.32 1.80
CA ALA A 13 12.80 -8.34 2.76
C ALA A 13 11.75 -8.90 3.73
N ILE A 14 10.97 -9.90 3.30
CA ILE A 14 9.83 -10.43 4.04
C ILE A 14 9.86 -11.94 4.29
N GLY A 15 10.85 -12.66 3.76
CA GLY A 15 10.90 -14.11 3.80
C GLY A 15 10.10 -14.76 2.66
N ALA A 16 9.89 -16.07 2.75
CA ALA A 16 9.36 -16.86 1.63
C ALA A 16 7.94 -16.43 1.21
N LEU A 17 7.68 -16.40 -0.09
CA LEU A 17 6.33 -16.33 -0.64
C LEU A 17 5.72 -17.73 -0.71
N GLN A 18 4.43 -17.88 -0.38
CA GLN A 18 3.72 -19.13 -0.61
C GLN A 18 3.78 -19.51 -2.08
N ALA A 19 4.00 -20.79 -2.38
CA ALA A 19 4.16 -21.30 -3.74
C ALA A 19 3.04 -20.83 -4.69
N ALA A 20 1.78 -20.88 -4.24
CA ALA A 20 0.62 -20.47 -5.03
C ALA A 20 0.66 -18.98 -5.44
N TYR A 21 1.12 -18.09 -4.55
CA TYR A 21 1.32 -16.69 -4.90
C TYR A 21 2.59 -16.52 -5.74
N ARG A 22 3.70 -17.10 -5.30
CA ARG A 22 5.01 -17.00 -5.97
C ARG A 22 4.98 -17.45 -7.44
N SER A 23 4.19 -18.47 -7.80
CA SER A 23 4.05 -18.94 -9.18
C SER A 23 2.89 -18.27 -9.92
N GLY A 24 1.81 -17.93 -9.21
CA GLY A 24 0.58 -17.44 -9.83
C GLY A 24 0.48 -15.92 -9.96
N ALA A 25 1.35 -15.15 -9.28
CA ALA A 25 1.35 -13.69 -9.36
C ALA A 25 1.90 -13.21 -10.72
N ASP A 26 1.17 -12.29 -11.33
CA ASP A 26 1.61 -11.54 -12.50
C ASP A 26 2.65 -10.47 -12.09
N GLU A 27 3.30 -9.84 -13.06
CA GLU A 27 4.31 -8.81 -12.75
C GLU A 27 3.71 -7.60 -12.02
N SER A 28 2.44 -7.26 -12.28
CA SER A 28 1.72 -6.21 -11.56
C SER A 28 1.52 -6.55 -10.08
N ASP A 29 1.11 -7.79 -9.78
CA ASP A 29 0.95 -8.26 -8.39
C ASP A 29 2.28 -8.20 -7.64
N LEU A 30 3.37 -8.63 -8.29
CA LEU A 30 4.71 -8.59 -7.71
C LEU A 30 5.22 -7.17 -7.54
N TYR A 31 4.87 -6.26 -8.46
CA TYR A 31 5.18 -4.85 -8.31
C TYR A 31 4.46 -4.26 -7.09
N GLU A 32 3.17 -4.54 -6.89
CA GLU A 32 2.43 -4.14 -5.69
C GLU A 32 3.05 -4.72 -4.41
N ALA A 33 3.43 -5.99 -4.41
CA ALA A 33 4.14 -6.60 -3.28
C ALA A 33 5.47 -5.91 -2.96
N SER A 34 6.21 -5.46 -3.98
CA SER A 34 7.42 -4.66 -3.77
C SER A 34 7.13 -3.28 -3.14
N LEU A 35 5.95 -2.70 -3.41
CA LEU A 35 5.51 -1.46 -2.77
C LEU A 35 5.07 -1.70 -1.32
N LEU A 36 4.47 -2.86 -1.01
CA LEU A 36 4.23 -3.26 0.38
C LEU A 36 5.56 -3.34 1.14
N VAL A 37 6.60 -3.95 0.58
CA VAL A 37 7.94 -3.99 1.21
C VAL A 37 8.45 -2.59 1.53
N LEU A 38 8.29 -1.64 0.60
CA LEU A 38 8.65 -0.24 0.82
C LEU A 38 7.86 0.40 1.98
N CYS A 39 6.58 0.09 2.12
CA CYS A 39 5.76 0.51 3.26
C CYS A 39 6.25 -0.10 4.58
N LEU A 40 6.74 -1.35 4.58
CA LEU A 40 7.32 -1.96 5.78
C LEU A 40 8.62 -1.28 6.20
N ASP A 41 9.47 -0.91 5.23
CA ASP A 41 10.70 -0.16 5.51
C ASP A 41 10.41 1.27 5.99
N ALA A 42 9.35 1.89 5.48
CA ALA A 42 8.81 3.14 6.02
C ALA A 42 8.40 2.96 7.49
N ALA A 43 7.59 1.94 7.79
CA ALA A 43 7.10 1.65 9.13
C ALA A 43 8.22 1.32 10.12
N ARG A 44 9.23 0.55 9.72
CA ARG A 44 10.40 0.21 10.53
C ARG A 44 11.18 1.46 10.94
N ALA A 45 11.54 2.31 9.99
CA ALA A 45 12.28 3.51 10.39
C ALA A 45 11.41 4.57 11.08
N ALA A 46 10.07 4.50 10.99
CA ALA A 46 9.16 5.21 11.91
C ALA A 46 9.15 4.65 13.35
N GLY A 47 9.96 3.62 13.64
CA GLY A 47 10.10 2.97 14.94
C GLY A 47 9.16 1.77 15.14
N GLY A 48 8.54 1.28 14.07
CA GLY A 48 7.61 0.16 14.11
C GLY A 48 8.30 -1.20 14.11
N THR A 49 7.75 -2.14 14.87
CA THR A 49 8.06 -3.57 14.76
C THR A 49 7.03 -4.22 13.86
N VAL A 50 7.49 -4.98 12.85
CA VAL A 50 6.64 -5.56 11.81
C VAL A 50 6.47 -7.06 12.05
N MET A 51 5.22 -7.54 12.05
CA MET A 51 4.85 -8.95 12.03
C MET A 51 4.00 -9.24 10.80
N LEU A 52 4.45 -10.17 9.95
CA LEU A 52 3.64 -10.65 8.83
C LEU A 52 2.71 -11.75 9.32
N THR A 53 1.41 -11.56 9.18
CA THR A 53 0.39 -12.40 9.81
C THR A 53 -0.85 -12.49 8.92
N ASP A 54 -1.64 -13.54 9.08
CA ASP A 54 -2.97 -13.65 8.48
C ASP A 54 -4.09 -13.70 9.54
N ASP A 55 -3.73 -13.70 10.83
CA ASP A 55 -4.65 -13.79 11.97
C ASP A 55 -4.44 -12.69 13.04
N GLY A 56 -3.40 -11.86 12.89
CA GLY A 56 -3.06 -10.78 13.81
C GLY A 56 -2.29 -11.23 15.04
N ARG A 57 -1.96 -12.52 15.17
CA ARG A 57 -1.40 -13.11 16.40
C ARG A 57 -0.06 -13.79 16.16
N TYR A 58 0.06 -14.53 15.07
CA TYR A 58 1.25 -15.31 14.77
C TYR A 58 1.88 -14.90 13.45
N SER A 59 3.21 -14.97 13.40
CA SER A 59 3.95 -14.78 12.17
C SER A 59 3.69 -15.93 11.20
N VAL A 60 3.41 -15.62 9.94
CA VAL A 60 3.39 -16.63 8.88
C VAL A 60 4.81 -17.08 8.53
N THR A 61 4.97 -18.35 8.18
CA THR A 61 6.25 -18.89 7.66
C THR A 61 6.44 -18.62 6.16
N SER A 62 5.33 -18.40 5.45
CA SER A 62 5.34 -17.98 4.05
C SER A 62 4.14 -17.08 3.75
N ALA A 63 4.39 -15.97 3.07
CA ALA A 63 3.39 -14.93 2.84
C ALA A 63 2.51 -15.24 1.60
N ARG A 64 1.20 -15.04 1.73
CA ARG A 64 0.24 -15.13 0.63
C ARG A 64 -0.50 -13.82 0.48
N PHE A 65 -0.19 -13.09 -0.58
CA PHE A 65 -0.87 -11.83 -0.88
C PHE A 65 -2.06 -12.02 -1.82
N ARG A 66 -2.87 -10.97 -1.91
CA ARG A 66 -3.96 -10.88 -2.88
C ARG A 66 -3.39 -10.67 -4.28
N ARG A 67 -4.13 -11.16 -5.29
CA ARG A 67 -3.92 -10.91 -6.72
C ARG A 67 -5.14 -10.23 -7.37
N SER A 68 -6.08 -9.85 -6.53
CA SER A 68 -7.35 -9.22 -6.88
C SER A 68 -7.91 -8.56 -5.62
N PRO A 69 -8.69 -7.47 -5.78
CA PRO A 69 -9.32 -6.79 -4.66
C PRO A 69 -10.12 -7.71 -3.77
N GLY A 70 -10.09 -7.44 -2.48
CA GLY A 70 -10.95 -8.15 -1.56
C GLY A 70 -11.24 -7.42 -0.27
N ASN A 71 -12.05 -8.09 0.52
CA ASN A 71 -12.54 -7.58 1.78
C ASN A 71 -11.61 -8.02 2.93
N LEU A 72 -11.47 -7.18 3.96
CA LEU A 72 -10.66 -7.54 5.13
C LEU A 72 -11.23 -8.75 5.88
N TRP A 73 -12.56 -8.96 5.87
CA TRP A 73 -13.19 -10.12 6.48
C TRP A 73 -13.02 -11.42 5.66
N SER A 74 -12.38 -11.38 4.49
CA SER A 74 -11.91 -12.58 3.80
C SER A 74 -10.59 -13.05 4.41
N SER A 75 -10.54 -14.31 4.86
CA SER A 75 -9.37 -14.90 5.52
C SER A 75 -8.33 -15.45 4.52
N GLY A 76 -7.17 -15.85 5.06
CA GLY A 76 -6.13 -16.58 4.31
C GLY A 76 -5.21 -15.70 3.46
N PHE A 77 -5.15 -14.40 3.74
CA PHE A 77 -4.22 -13.47 3.12
C PHE A 77 -3.34 -12.81 4.18
N THR A 78 -2.04 -12.77 3.89
CA THR A 78 -1.04 -12.14 4.74
C THR A 78 -1.11 -10.63 4.62
N TYR A 79 -1.06 -9.96 5.76
CA TYR A 79 -0.84 -8.53 5.90
C TYR A 79 0.29 -8.30 6.91
N ALA A 80 0.77 -7.06 7.00
CA ALA A 80 1.73 -6.71 8.04
C ALA A 80 1.02 -6.00 9.19
N LEU A 81 1.10 -6.53 10.40
CA LEU A 81 0.76 -5.82 11.62
C LEU A 81 2.01 -5.08 12.12
N VAL A 82 1.87 -3.78 12.38
CA VAL A 82 2.95 -2.93 12.87
C VAL A 82 2.58 -2.35 14.22
N THR A 83 3.41 -2.63 15.22
CA THR A 83 3.28 -2.11 16.59
C THR A 83 4.41 -1.14 16.92
N PHE A 84 4.14 -0.14 17.75
CA PHE A 84 5.13 0.87 18.12
C PHE A 84 5.38 0.87 19.63
N PRO A 85 6.62 0.78 20.10
CA PRO A 85 6.93 0.89 21.53
C PRO A 85 6.43 2.22 22.11
N GLY A 86 5.90 2.17 23.34
CA GLY A 86 5.47 3.37 24.08
C GLY A 86 4.10 3.95 23.68
N THR A 87 3.36 3.30 22.80
CA THR A 87 1.99 3.69 22.44
C THR A 87 1.11 2.46 22.19
N PRO A 88 -0.20 2.49 22.52
CA PRO A 88 -1.12 1.41 22.20
C PRO A 88 -1.48 1.36 20.70
N LYS A 89 -1.06 2.35 19.91
CA LYS A 89 -1.37 2.40 18.49
C LYS A 89 -0.67 1.31 17.69
N ALA A 90 -1.41 0.71 16.78
CA ALA A 90 -0.91 -0.22 15.77
C ALA A 90 -1.55 0.08 14.42
N LEU A 91 -0.84 -0.22 13.33
CA LEU A 91 -1.36 -0.12 11.97
C LEU A 91 -1.19 -1.44 11.24
N GLU A 92 -1.92 -1.60 10.14
CA GLU A 92 -1.79 -2.72 9.22
C GLU A 92 -1.42 -2.23 7.82
N VAL A 93 -0.60 -3.00 7.11
CA VAL A 93 -0.29 -2.78 5.68
C VAL A 93 -0.87 -3.94 4.87
N HIS A 94 -1.74 -3.61 3.92
CA HIS A 94 -2.50 -4.54 3.10
C HIS A 94 -2.25 -4.34 1.61
N LEU A 95 -2.40 -5.42 0.83
CA LEU A 95 -2.47 -5.38 -0.62
C LEU A 95 -3.88 -5.65 -1.11
N GLY A 96 -4.32 -4.91 -2.14
CA GLY A 96 -5.56 -5.15 -2.87
C GLY A 96 -6.80 -5.22 -1.98
N VAL A 97 -7.06 -4.17 -1.19
CA VAL A 97 -8.21 -4.14 -0.26
C VAL A 97 -9.19 -3.02 -0.59
N PHE A 98 -10.47 -3.28 -0.36
CA PHE A 98 -11.50 -2.26 -0.50
C PHE A 98 -11.59 -1.36 0.73
N VAL A 99 -11.71 -0.05 0.51
CA VAL A 99 -11.94 0.98 1.53
C VAL A 99 -13.10 1.88 1.12
N ALA A 100 -14.04 2.10 2.04
CA ALA A 100 -15.20 2.95 1.79
C ALA A 100 -14.85 4.44 1.95
N ALA A 101 -15.13 5.21 0.91
CA ALA A 101 -15.07 6.66 0.95
C ALA A 101 -16.06 7.21 1.99
N SER A 102 -15.61 8.17 2.80
CA SER A 102 -16.42 8.68 3.90
C SER A 102 -17.65 9.47 3.44
N LYS A 103 -17.55 10.15 2.28
CA LYS A 103 -18.63 10.99 1.74
C LYS A 103 -19.61 10.21 0.87
N SER A 104 -19.13 9.55 -0.17
CA SER A 104 -19.97 8.84 -1.15
C SER A 104 -20.39 7.45 -0.69
N ARG A 105 -19.72 6.89 0.33
CA ARG A 105 -19.86 5.48 0.78
C ARG A 105 -19.46 4.44 -0.26
N VAL A 106 -18.92 4.86 -1.41
CA VAL A 106 -18.43 3.96 -2.45
C VAL A 106 -17.16 3.26 -1.95
N ALA A 107 -17.07 1.95 -2.21
CA ALA A 107 -15.86 1.19 -1.95
C ALA A 107 -14.86 1.40 -3.09
N HIS A 108 -13.64 1.80 -2.74
CA HIS A 108 -12.53 1.92 -3.66
C HIS A 108 -11.49 0.85 -3.35
N GLU A 109 -10.96 0.24 -4.39
CA GLU A 109 -9.75 -0.57 -4.30
C GLU A 109 -8.57 0.30 -3.89
N CYS A 110 -7.69 -0.25 -3.07
CA CYS A 110 -6.38 0.29 -2.76
C CYS A 110 -5.35 -0.80 -3.04
N ASP A 111 -4.47 -0.56 -4.01
CA ASP A 111 -3.41 -1.50 -4.38
C ASP A 111 -2.49 -1.77 -3.17
N VAL A 112 -2.10 -0.71 -2.45
CA VAL A 112 -1.53 -0.81 -1.09
C VAL A 112 -2.24 0.14 -0.13
N ALA A 113 -2.66 -0.35 1.03
CA ALA A 113 -3.29 0.44 2.07
C ALA A 113 -2.52 0.33 3.39
N ILE A 114 -2.21 1.48 4.01
CA ILE A 114 -1.76 1.57 5.41
C ILE A 114 -2.95 2.04 6.25
N LEU A 115 -3.42 1.20 7.17
CA LEU A 115 -4.69 1.37 7.89
C LEU A 115 -4.49 1.29 9.40
N ASP A 116 -5.25 2.06 10.16
CA ASP A 116 -5.35 1.89 11.62
C ASP A 116 -5.82 0.45 11.98
N HIS A 117 -5.10 -0.23 12.87
CA HIS A 117 -5.40 -1.62 13.26
C HIS A 117 -6.80 -1.76 13.89
N THR A 118 -7.24 -0.78 14.70
CA THR A 118 -8.57 -0.81 15.32
C THR A 118 -9.67 -0.73 14.27
N GLU A 119 -9.44 0.02 13.18
CA GLU A 119 -10.37 0.05 12.05
C GLU A 119 -10.37 -1.26 11.26
N ALA A 120 -9.20 -1.87 11.07
CA ALA A 120 -9.08 -3.16 10.39
C ALA A 120 -9.85 -4.25 11.15
N GLU A 121 -9.72 -4.29 12.48
CA GLU A 121 -10.48 -5.18 13.35
C GLU A 121 -11.98 -4.91 13.29
N ARG A 122 -12.40 -3.64 13.39
CA ARG A 122 -13.80 -3.25 13.22
C ARG A 122 -14.36 -3.74 11.87
N SER A 123 -13.57 -3.62 10.80
CA SER A 123 -13.94 -4.06 9.46
C SER A 123 -14.14 -5.57 9.39
N ARG A 124 -13.20 -6.35 9.95
CA ARG A 124 -13.27 -7.81 10.02
C ARG A 124 -14.46 -8.29 10.84
N GLN A 125 -14.65 -7.75 12.03
CA GLN A 125 -15.73 -8.16 12.96
C GLN A 125 -17.11 -7.76 12.46
N GLY A 126 -17.22 -6.58 11.84
CA GLY A 126 -18.50 -6.06 11.33
C GLY A 126 -18.83 -6.47 9.91
N ALA A 127 -17.94 -7.17 9.20
CA ALA A 127 -18.06 -7.46 7.76
C ALA A 127 -18.41 -6.21 6.92
N VAL A 128 -17.73 -5.10 7.20
CA VAL A 128 -17.94 -3.80 6.56
C VAL A 128 -16.61 -3.23 6.12
N HIS A 129 -16.58 -2.46 5.03
CA HIS A 129 -15.33 -1.86 4.56
C HIS A 129 -14.72 -0.91 5.60
N PRO A 130 -13.37 -0.83 5.68
CA PRO A 130 -12.68 0.22 6.42
C PRO A 130 -13.13 1.60 5.95
N ARG A 131 -13.14 2.56 6.86
CA ARG A 131 -13.47 3.97 6.58
C ARG A 131 -12.24 4.68 6.05
N SER A 132 -12.40 5.47 4.98
CA SER A 132 -11.28 6.19 4.40
C SER A 132 -10.58 7.14 5.38
N GLN A 133 -11.28 7.72 6.36
CA GLN A 133 -10.69 8.55 7.43
C GLN A 133 -9.65 7.84 8.30
N LYS A 134 -9.63 6.50 8.31
CA LYS A 134 -8.70 5.69 9.10
C LYS A 134 -7.50 5.18 8.31
N LEU A 135 -7.41 5.54 7.03
CA LEU A 135 -6.21 5.36 6.23
C LEU A 135 -5.11 6.33 6.67
N VAL A 136 -3.92 5.79 6.89
CA VAL A 136 -2.67 6.53 7.08
C VAL A 136 -2.09 6.92 5.72
N ALA A 137 -2.04 5.98 4.78
CA ALA A 137 -1.55 6.17 3.42
C ALA A 137 -2.21 5.18 2.44
N VAL A 138 -2.26 5.55 1.17
CA VAL A 138 -2.68 4.71 0.04
C VAL A 138 -1.70 4.86 -1.10
N ILE A 139 -1.35 3.75 -1.72
CA ILE A 139 -0.62 3.72 -2.98
C ILE A 139 -1.53 3.12 -4.04
N GLU A 140 -1.71 3.87 -5.13
CA GLU A 140 -2.29 3.40 -6.38
C GLU A 140 -1.12 3.09 -7.33
N ALA A 141 -0.97 1.83 -7.71
CA ALA A 141 0.09 1.31 -8.55
C ALA A 141 -0.38 1.14 -10.00
N LYS A 142 0.47 1.50 -10.96
CA LYS A 142 0.24 1.21 -12.38
C LYS A 142 1.53 0.66 -12.99
N HIS A 143 1.60 -0.67 -13.11
CA HIS A 143 2.74 -1.38 -13.70
C HIS A 143 2.68 -1.33 -15.24
N TYR A 144 2.91 -0.14 -15.80
CA TYR A 144 2.91 0.10 -17.25
C TYR A 144 4.32 0.30 -17.77
N SER A 145 4.60 -0.18 -18.98
CA SER A 145 5.89 0.05 -19.68
C SER A 145 6.04 1.50 -20.16
N THR A 146 4.94 2.24 -20.26
CA THR A 146 4.88 3.65 -20.64
C THR A 146 4.08 4.45 -19.60
N SER A 147 4.27 5.77 -19.59
CA SER A 147 3.55 6.67 -18.68
C SER A 147 2.05 6.36 -18.71
N PRO A 148 1.38 6.32 -17.54
CA PRO A 148 -0.08 6.29 -17.49
C PRO A 148 -0.70 7.40 -18.36
N SER A 149 -1.85 7.09 -18.97
CA SER A 149 -2.58 8.06 -19.76
C SER A 149 -3.19 9.15 -18.87
N LEU A 150 -3.53 10.30 -19.45
CA LEU A 150 -4.19 11.38 -18.72
C LEU A 150 -5.52 10.93 -18.08
N GLY A 151 -6.22 9.97 -18.70
CA GLY A 151 -7.44 9.37 -18.14
C GLY A 151 -7.18 8.64 -16.82
N VAL A 152 -6.09 7.86 -16.75
CA VAL A 152 -5.65 7.18 -15.51
C VAL A 152 -5.28 8.21 -14.44
N GLY A 153 -4.54 9.25 -14.82
CA GLY A 153 -4.20 10.34 -13.90
C GLY A 153 -5.43 11.03 -13.31
N ARG A 154 -6.45 11.32 -14.14
CA ARG A 154 -7.72 11.93 -13.67
C ARG A 154 -8.53 10.98 -12.79
N ALA A 155 -8.58 9.69 -13.12
CA ALA A 155 -9.24 8.68 -12.29
C ALA A 155 -8.61 8.62 -10.89
N PHE A 156 -7.26 8.62 -10.82
CA PHE A 156 -6.53 8.70 -9.56
C PHE A 156 -6.88 9.96 -8.76
N LEU A 157 -6.99 11.13 -9.40
CA LEU A 157 -7.39 12.35 -8.67
C LEU A 157 -8.81 12.27 -8.10
N GLY A 158 -9.74 11.64 -8.82
CA GLY A 158 -11.09 11.36 -8.32
C GLY A 158 -11.04 10.47 -7.07
N LEU A 159 -10.30 9.35 -7.15
CA LEU A 159 -10.08 8.46 -6.01
C LEU A 159 -9.43 9.20 -4.83
N ALA A 160 -8.41 10.03 -5.08
CA ALA A 160 -7.73 10.81 -4.07
C ALA A 160 -8.66 11.84 -3.41
N GLN A 161 -9.63 12.40 -4.15
CA GLN A 161 -10.64 13.30 -3.60
C GLN A 161 -11.61 12.56 -2.64
N GLU A 162 -11.92 11.30 -2.91
CA GLU A 162 -12.83 10.49 -2.09
C GLU A 162 -12.15 9.86 -0.87
N LEU A 163 -10.91 9.40 -1.04
CA LEU A 163 -10.16 8.76 0.04
C LEU A 163 -9.46 9.81 0.90
N GLY A 164 -8.86 10.85 0.31
CA GLY A 164 -8.15 11.95 0.97
C GLY A 164 -6.82 12.24 0.28
N GLN A 165 -6.68 13.44 -0.30
CA GLN A 165 -5.61 13.72 -1.27
C GLN A 165 -4.19 13.59 -0.68
N VAL A 166 -3.96 14.12 0.52
CA VAL A 166 -2.64 14.17 1.17
C VAL A 166 -2.06 12.78 1.49
N LYS A 167 -2.90 11.74 1.54
CA LYS A 167 -2.46 10.37 1.85
C LYS A 167 -2.38 9.46 0.63
N CYS A 168 -2.79 9.94 -0.55
CA CYS A 168 -2.80 9.13 -1.78
C CYS A 168 -1.56 9.42 -2.64
N SER A 169 -0.92 8.36 -3.13
CA SER A 169 0.21 8.43 -4.06
C SER A 169 -0.07 7.58 -5.30
N LEU A 170 0.17 8.13 -6.49
CA LEU A 170 0.16 7.38 -7.75
C LEU A 170 1.59 6.94 -8.06
N VAL A 171 1.80 5.67 -8.33
CA VAL A 171 3.14 5.09 -8.45
C VAL A 171 3.25 4.22 -9.69
N PHE A 172 4.29 4.42 -10.49
CA PHE A 172 4.50 3.66 -11.73
C PHE A 172 5.99 3.57 -12.12
N PRO A 173 6.42 2.48 -12.78
CA PRO A 173 7.83 2.21 -13.06
C PRO A 173 8.35 2.94 -14.32
N SER A 174 7.46 3.45 -15.17
CA SER A 174 7.83 4.18 -16.38
C SER A 174 8.14 5.65 -16.12
N ARG A 175 8.85 6.29 -17.04
CA ARG A 175 9.04 7.74 -17.05
C ARG A 175 7.71 8.49 -17.18
N SER A 176 7.56 9.59 -16.42
CA SER A 176 6.36 10.44 -16.47
C SER A 176 6.28 11.18 -17.81
N SER A 177 5.08 11.19 -18.42
CA SER A 177 4.77 12.10 -19.53
C SER A 177 4.57 13.53 -19.04
N ALA A 178 4.72 14.51 -19.93
CA ALA A 178 4.46 15.92 -19.61
C ALA A 178 3.02 16.15 -19.09
N SER A 179 2.04 15.40 -19.60
CA SER A 179 0.65 15.48 -19.16
C SER A 179 0.45 14.99 -17.73
N ILE A 180 1.06 13.85 -17.35
CA ILE A 180 0.98 13.34 -15.98
C ILE A 180 1.76 14.24 -15.02
N ALA A 181 2.96 14.67 -15.41
CA ALA A 181 3.76 15.59 -14.60
C ALA A 181 3.01 16.92 -14.34
N GLY A 182 2.44 17.51 -15.39
CA GLY A 182 1.65 18.74 -15.29
C GLY A 182 0.37 18.58 -14.48
N LEU A 183 -0.26 17.40 -14.53
CA LEU A 183 -1.42 17.07 -13.69
C LEU A 183 -1.00 16.98 -12.22
N ALA A 184 0.00 16.17 -11.89
CA ALA A 184 0.46 15.95 -10.52
C ALA A 184 0.94 17.23 -9.83
N ALA A 185 1.62 18.13 -10.57
CA ALA A 185 2.15 19.39 -10.03
C ALA A 185 1.08 20.36 -9.48
N ARG A 186 -0.21 20.13 -9.76
CA ARG A 186 -1.33 20.98 -9.33
C ARG A 186 -2.14 20.42 -8.16
N HIS A 187 -1.75 19.27 -7.61
CA HIS A 187 -2.50 18.57 -6.58
C HIS A 187 -1.61 18.16 -5.40
N THR A 188 -2.24 17.93 -4.25
CA THR A 188 -1.56 17.52 -3.01
C THR A 188 -1.33 16.01 -2.93
N SER A 189 -2.03 15.23 -3.75
CA SER A 189 -1.64 13.85 -4.05
C SER A 189 -0.42 13.87 -4.96
N GLU A 190 0.59 13.03 -4.69
CA GLU A 190 1.81 13.04 -5.50
C GLU A 190 1.84 11.86 -6.46
N ALA A 191 2.57 12.04 -7.55
CA ALA A 191 2.90 10.99 -8.48
C ALA A 191 4.40 10.66 -8.41
N TYR A 192 4.74 9.38 -8.35
CA TYR A 192 6.10 8.86 -8.35
C TYR A 192 6.30 8.04 -9.61
N SER A 193 6.98 8.64 -10.59
CA SER A 193 7.42 7.97 -11.80
C SER A 193 8.76 7.30 -11.61
N GLU A 194 9.06 6.33 -12.48
CA GLU A 194 10.31 5.58 -12.46
C GLU A 194 10.55 4.94 -11.10
N LEU A 195 9.50 4.62 -10.34
CA LEU A 195 9.65 4.06 -9.00
C LEU A 195 9.94 2.57 -9.11
N MET A 196 11.15 2.20 -8.71
CA MET A 196 11.60 0.81 -8.62
C MET A 196 12.31 0.64 -7.28
N ALA A 197 12.27 -0.57 -6.73
CA ALA A 197 12.94 -0.87 -5.46
C ALA A 197 14.42 -0.42 -5.49
N GLY A 198 14.83 0.29 -4.44
CA GLY A 198 16.22 0.73 -4.23
C GLY A 198 16.63 2.03 -4.93
N ASN A 199 15.76 2.69 -5.71
CA ASN A 199 16.11 3.95 -6.37
C ASN A 199 15.63 5.21 -5.63
N GLU A 200 16.04 6.38 -6.12
CA GLU A 200 15.68 7.68 -5.56
C GLU A 200 14.16 7.91 -5.44
N ALA A 201 13.37 7.48 -6.41
CA ALA A 201 11.91 7.63 -6.35
C ALA A 201 11.31 6.78 -5.22
N ALA A 202 11.82 5.56 -5.01
CA ALA A 202 11.42 4.71 -3.89
C ALA A 202 11.86 5.32 -2.54
N LEU A 203 13.07 5.87 -2.45
CA LEU A 203 13.54 6.56 -1.24
C LEU A 203 12.66 7.77 -0.86
N ARG A 204 12.26 8.58 -1.86
CA ARG A 204 11.32 9.69 -1.64
C ARG A 204 9.97 9.22 -1.11
N LEU A 205 9.37 8.20 -1.75
CA LEU A 205 8.09 7.65 -1.29
C LEU A 205 8.22 7.06 0.11
N ARG A 206 9.29 6.32 0.40
CA ARG A 206 9.58 5.77 1.72
C ARG A 206 9.68 6.86 2.78
N SER A 207 10.38 7.96 2.50
CA SER A 207 10.50 9.10 3.41
C SER A 207 9.15 9.77 3.67
N ARG A 208 8.30 9.91 2.64
CA ARG A 208 6.94 10.43 2.81
C ARG A 208 6.09 9.51 3.70
N LEU A 209 6.13 8.21 3.43
CA LEU A 209 5.37 7.21 4.19
C LEU A 209 5.82 7.16 5.65
N ASP A 210 7.12 7.24 5.92
CA ASP A 210 7.67 7.35 7.28
C ASP A 210 7.07 8.56 8.01
N GLN A 211 7.12 9.73 7.39
CA GLN A 211 6.55 10.94 7.98
C GLN A 211 5.04 10.82 8.22
N ALA A 212 4.30 10.23 7.28
CA ALA A 212 2.86 9.99 7.44
C ALA A 212 2.57 9.07 8.64
N ILE A 213 3.35 7.99 8.80
CA ILE A 213 3.23 7.04 9.91
C ILE A 213 3.57 7.73 11.24
N ARG A 214 4.64 8.52 11.31
CA ARG A 214 5.00 9.29 12.51
C ARG A 214 3.89 10.26 12.90
N ASN A 215 3.40 11.05 11.95
CA ASN A 215 2.33 12.01 12.20
C ASN A 215 1.06 11.32 12.73
N TRP A 216 0.67 10.19 12.14
CA TRP A 216 -0.47 9.41 12.61
C TRP A 216 -0.23 8.83 14.01
N LYS A 217 0.97 8.29 14.26
CA LYS A 217 1.37 7.72 15.56
C LYS A 217 1.32 8.77 16.66
N ASP A 218 1.83 9.97 16.40
CA ASP A 218 2.02 11.02 17.39
C ASP A 218 0.80 11.96 17.54
N ALA A 219 -0.21 11.84 16.66
CA ALA A 219 -1.47 12.55 16.82
C ALA A 219 -2.18 12.16 18.14
N ILE A 220 -2.67 13.15 18.88
CA ILE A 220 -3.41 12.95 20.14
C ILE A 220 -4.85 12.51 19.84
#